data_AF-A0A167DSN8-F1
#
_entry.id   AF-A0A167DSN8-F1
#
_cell.length_a   1.000
_cell.length_b   1.000
_cell.length_c   1.000
_cell.angle_alpha   90.00
_cell.angle_beta   90.00
_cell.angle_gamma   90.00
#
_symmetry.space_group_name_H-M   'P 1'
#
loop_
_entity.id
_entity.type
_entity.pdbx_description
1 polymer ?
#
loop_
_entity_poly.entity_id
_entity_poly.type
_entity_poly.pdbx_seq_one_letter_code
_entity_poly.pdbx_strand_id
1 'polypeptide(L)'
;MSAAPFFWSTPLKYCRWAAREKPALFWSVVIGAAGPLAMPIGPPIRRWLGDVDPAPVPVTYPGTSHLFLLAPVGNSLRDAIRSVPLQPENLHRMV
;
A
#
# COMPACT_ATOMS: atom_id res chain seq x y z
N MET A 1 25.22 -9.20 -40.69
CA MET A 1 24.18 -8.48 -39.92
C MET A 1 22.82 -8.98 -40.42
N SER A 2 22.02 -9.64 -39.59
CA SER A 2 20.70 -10.14 -40.02
C SER A 2 19.70 -8.97 -40.01
N ALA A 3 18.97 -8.75 -41.11
CA ALA A 3 18.00 -7.66 -41.19
C ALA A 3 16.88 -7.85 -40.14
N ALA A 4 16.54 -6.79 -39.42
CA ALA A 4 15.48 -6.83 -38.43
C ALA A 4 14.12 -7.10 -39.11
N PRO A 5 13.35 -8.12 -38.69
CA PRO A 5 12.02 -8.35 -39.23
C PRO A 5 11.06 -7.23 -38.81
N PHE A 6 10.11 -6.87 -39.67
CA PHE A 6 9.10 -5.88 -39.32
C PHE A 6 8.13 -6.42 -38.25
N PHE A 7 7.82 -5.57 -37.26
CA PHE A 7 6.91 -5.91 -36.16
C PHE A 7 5.50 -6.23 -36.66
N TRP A 8 4.95 -5.38 -37.53
CA TRP A 8 3.56 -5.49 -38.02
C TRP A 8 3.35 -6.60 -39.05
N SER A 9 4.42 -7.17 -39.61
CA SER A 9 4.33 -8.26 -40.58
C SER A 9 4.53 -9.62 -39.93
N THR A 10 5.43 -9.71 -38.93
CA THR A 10 5.79 -10.98 -38.28
C THR A 10 6.11 -10.79 -36.78
N PRO A 11 5.12 -10.51 -35.93
CA PRO A 11 5.35 -10.11 -34.54
C PRO A 11 6.10 -11.17 -33.71
N LEU A 12 5.73 -12.46 -33.84
CA LEU A 12 6.42 -13.54 -33.12
C LEU A 12 7.87 -13.72 -33.57
N LYS A 13 8.14 -13.51 -34.87
CA LYS A 13 9.48 -13.61 -35.46
C LYS A 13 10.35 -12.43 -34.99
N TYR A 14 9.75 -11.25 -34.85
CA TYR A 14 10.38 -10.08 -34.25
C TYR A 14 10.73 -10.28 -32.78
N CYS A 15 9.82 -10.80 -31.95
CA CYS A 15 10.12 -11.08 -30.54
C CYS A 15 11.30 -12.06 -30.39
N ARG A 16 11.33 -13.13 -31.19
CA ARG A 16 12.43 -14.12 -31.16
C ARG A 16 13.78 -13.51 -31.58
N TRP A 17 13.78 -12.62 -32.57
CA TRP A 17 14.98 -11.89 -32.99
C TRP A 17 15.42 -10.87 -31.93
N ALA A 18 14.47 -10.08 -31.42
CA ALA A 18 14.73 -9.04 -30.42
C ALA A 18 15.29 -9.61 -29.11
N ALA A 19 14.83 -10.79 -28.68
CA ALA A 19 15.33 -11.46 -27.49
C ALA A 19 16.81 -11.87 -27.57
N ARG A 20 17.35 -12.11 -28.78
CA ARG A 20 18.74 -12.55 -29.00
C ARG A 20 19.68 -11.41 -29.39
N GLU A 21 19.25 -10.55 -30.31
CA GLU A 21 20.11 -9.49 -30.87
C GLU A 21 20.18 -8.25 -29.96
N LYS A 22 19.09 -7.96 -29.24
CA LYS A 22 18.95 -6.77 -28.37
C LYS A 22 18.34 -7.11 -27.01
N PRO A 23 19.00 -7.98 -26.23
CA PRO A 23 18.43 -8.54 -25.00
C PRO A 23 18.06 -7.46 -23.97
N ALA A 24 18.88 -6.40 -23.83
CA ALA A 24 18.62 -5.33 -22.88
C ALA A 24 17.30 -4.57 -23.16
N LEU A 25 16.98 -4.31 -24.44
CA LEU A 25 15.75 -3.62 -24.83
C LEU A 25 14.53 -4.54 -24.72
N PHE A 26 14.69 -5.81 -25.12
CA PHE A 26 13.58 -6.76 -25.08
C PHE A 26 13.15 -7.07 -23.64
N TRP A 27 14.12 -7.45 -22.78
CA TRP A 27 13.82 -7.85 -21.41
C TRP A 27 13.44 -6.69 -20.49
N SER A 28 13.95 -5.48 -20.72
CA SER A 28 13.53 -4.31 -19.93
C SER A 28 12.04 -3.99 -20.12
N VAL A 29 11.52 -4.09 -21.35
CA VAL A 29 10.09 -3.89 -21.62
C VAL A 29 9.27 -5.02 -21.02
N VAL A 30 9.70 -6.29 -21.15
CA VAL A 30 8.98 -7.44 -20.60
C VAL A 30 8.88 -7.36 -19.08
N ILE A 31 9.99 -7.11 -18.39
CA ILE A 31 10.02 -7.02 -16.92
C ILE A 31 9.30 -5.75 -16.46
N GLY A 32 9.47 -4.63 -17.17
CA GLY A 32 8.78 -3.37 -16.89
C GLY A 32 7.25 -3.51 -17.03
N ALA A 33 6.77 -4.28 -18.00
CA ALA A 33 5.34 -4.56 -18.17
C ALA A 33 4.80 -5.60 -17.19
N ALA A 34 5.63 -6.52 -16.71
CA ALA A 34 5.22 -7.56 -15.75
C ALA A 34 4.72 -6.97 -14.42
N GLY A 35 5.31 -5.88 -13.93
CA GLY A 35 4.90 -5.23 -12.68
C GLY A 35 3.45 -4.68 -12.72
N PRO A 36 3.12 -3.80 -13.67
CA PRO A 36 1.76 -3.30 -13.86
C PRO A 36 0.73 -4.41 -14.15
N LEU A 37 1.13 -5.47 -14.86
CA LEU A 37 0.26 -6.63 -15.08
C LEU A 37 0.00 -7.44 -13.80
N ALA A 38 0.98 -7.52 -12.90
CA ALA A 38 0.81 -8.21 -11.63
C ALA A 38 -0.21 -7.53 -10.71
N MET A 39 -0.47 -6.22 -10.87
CA MET A 39 -1.43 -5.49 -10.02
C MET A 39 -2.88 -5.97 -10.14
N PRO A 40 -3.49 -6.13 -11.34
CA PRO A 40 -4.82 -6.71 -11.46
C PRO A 40 -4.83 -8.24 -11.29
N ILE A 41 -3.71 -8.92 -11.54
CA ILE A 41 -3.64 -10.39 -11.53
C ILE A 41 -3.36 -10.94 -10.12
N GLY A 42 -2.56 -10.24 -9.30
CA GLY A 42 -2.14 -10.69 -7.98
C GLY A 42 -3.27 -10.81 -6.96
N PRO A 43 -4.10 -9.78 -6.72
CA PRO A 43 -5.20 -9.82 -5.76
C PRO A 43 -6.22 -10.94 -5.99
N PRO A 44 -6.71 -11.22 -7.22
CA PRO A 44 -7.62 -12.34 -7.42
C PRO A 44 -6.93 -13.68 -7.13
N ILE A 45 -5.68 -13.89 -7.58
CA ILE A 45 -4.96 -15.15 -7.29
C ILE A 45 -4.82 -15.37 -5.78
N ARG A 46 -4.49 -14.32 -5.02
CA ARG A 46 -4.37 -14.41 -3.54
C ARG A 46 -5.69 -14.77 -2.87
N ARG A 47 -6.79 -14.14 -3.28
CA ARG A 47 -8.14 -14.43 -2.76
C ARG A 47 -8.59 -15.86 -3.08
N TRP A 48 -8.23 -16.38 -4.26
CA TRP A 48 -8.53 -17.77 -4.64
C TRP A 48 -7.73 -18.78 -3.82
N LEU A 49 -6.51 -18.43 -3.39
CA LEU A 49 -5.68 -19.25 -2.52
C LEU A 49 -6.09 -19.20 -1.04
N GLY A 50 -7.16 -18.48 -0.71
CA GLY A 50 -7.71 -18.38 0.64
C GLY A 50 -7.08 -17.28 1.52
N ASP A 51 -6.28 -16.39 0.93
CA ASP A 51 -5.75 -15.22 1.63
C ASP A 51 -6.87 -14.18 1.81
N VAL A 52 -7.32 -13.99 3.06
CA VAL A 52 -8.36 -13.02 3.42
C VAL A 52 -7.70 -11.66 3.64
N ASP A 53 -8.29 -10.62 3.02
CA ASP A 53 -7.81 -9.25 3.20
C ASP A 53 -7.80 -8.88 4.71
N PRO A 54 -6.67 -8.44 5.27
CA PRO A 54 -6.56 -8.15 6.69
C PRO A 54 -7.51 -7.01 7.09
N ALA A 55 -8.01 -7.05 8.32
CA ALA A 55 -8.85 -5.98 8.85
C ALA A 55 -8.10 -4.64 8.80
N PRO A 56 -8.77 -3.53 8.41
CA PRO A 56 -8.14 -2.21 8.39
C PRO A 56 -7.56 -1.86 9.76
N VAL A 57 -6.31 -1.39 9.77
CA VAL A 57 -5.68 -0.90 10.99
C VAL A 57 -6.49 0.29 11.51
N PRO A 58 -6.88 0.31 12.80
CA PRO A 58 -7.62 1.42 13.36
C PRO A 58 -6.75 2.68 13.32
N VAL A 59 -7.20 3.68 12.58
CA VAL A 59 -6.54 5.00 12.47
C VAL A 59 -6.96 5.97 13.58
N THR A 60 -7.75 5.49 14.55
CA THR A 60 -8.26 6.27 15.67
C THR A 60 -7.70 5.74 16.97
N TYR A 61 -7.29 6.66 17.85
CA TYR A 61 -6.90 6.30 19.20
C TYR A 61 -8.11 5.70 19.93
N PRO A 62 -7.98 4.52 20.58
CA PRO A 62 -9.11 3.80 21.19
C PRO A 62 -9.82 4.56 22.32
N GLY A 63 -9.31 5.73 22.73
CA GLY A 63 -9.93 6.60 23.73
C GLY A 63 -10.62 7.87 23.20
N THR A 64 -10.38 8.30 21.95
CA THR A 64 -10.96 9.57 21.45
C THR A 64 -12.40 9.40 20.98
N SER A 65 -12.78 8.20 20.51
CA SER A 65 -14.16 7.90 20.11
C SER A 65 -15.15 7.99 21.28
N HIS A 66 -14.73 7.62 22.49
CA HIS A 66 -15.57 7.73 23.69
C HIS A 66 -15.60 9.16 24.26
N LEU A 67 -14.54 9.95 24.05
CA LEU A 67 -14.48 11.35 24.46
C LEU A 67 -15.33 12.27 23.55
N PHE A 68 -15.47 11.94 22.27
CA PHE A 68 -16.31 12.68 21.32
C PHE A 68 -17.81 12.52 21.62
N LEU A 69 -18.25 11.39 22.20
CA LEU A 69 -19.65 11.18 22.60
C LEU A 69 -20.06 11.99 23.84
N LEU A 70 -19.10 12.48 24.63
CA LEU A 70 -19.35 13.25 25.86
C LEU A 70 -18.98 14.73 25.74
N ALA A 71 -18.39 15.15 24.62
CA ALA A 71 -18.05 16.55 24.39
C ALA A 71 -19.23 17.24 23.66
N PRO A 72 -19.98 18.15 24.31
CA PRO A 72 -20.87 19.02 23.57
C PRO A 72 -20.02 19.88 22.63
N VAL A 73 -20.52 20.04 21.40
CA VAL A 73 -19.93 20.85 20.33
C VAL A 73 -19.51 22.22 20.89
N GLY A 74 -18.21 22.47 20.93
CA GLY A 74 -17.62 23.75 21.31
C GLY A 74 -16.98 23.74 22.70
N ASN A 75 -15.67 23.44 22.76
CA ASN A 75 -14.67 24.41 23.18
C ASN A 75 -13.25 23.85 23.13
N SER A 76 -12.34 24.77 22.81
CA SER A 76 -10.88 24.67 22.65
C SER A 76 -10.17 23.59 23.49
N LEU A 77 -9.21 22.88 22.87
CA LEU A 77 -8.21 21.99 23.49
C LEU A 77 -7.63 22.48 24.83
N ARG A 78 -7.59 23.79 25.06
CA ARG A 78 -7.15 24.42 26.32
C ARG A 78 -8.03 24.06 27.52
N ASP A 79 -9.33 23.89 27.33
CA ASP A 79 -10.27 23.57 28.41
C ASP A 79 -10.20 22.09 28.79
N ALA A 80 -9.91 21.21 27.82
CA ALA A 80 -9.70 19.78 28.03
C ALA A 80 -8.37 19.48 28.75
N ILE A 81 -7.30 20.25 28.49
CA ILE A 81 -6.04 20.12 29.24
C ILE A 81 -6.22 20.58 30.70
N ARG A 82 -7.08 21.58 30.94
CA ARG A 82 -7.36 22.09 32.30
C ARG A 82 -8.25 21.13 33.12
N SER A 83 -9.06 20.30 32.48
CA SER A 83 -9.93 19.33 33.16
C SER A 83 -9.26 17.99 33.47
N VAL A 84 -8.00 17.77 33.07
CA VAL A 84 -7.20 16.63 33.56
C VAL A 84 -6.87 16.92 35.02
N PRO A 85 -7.46 16.20 36.00
CA PRO A 85 -6.97 16.28 37.36
C PRO A 85 -5.64 15.53 37.34
N LEU A 86 -4.53 16.26 37.46
CA LEU A 86 -3.31 15.63 37.94
C LEU A 86 -3.68 15.06 39.31
N GLN A 87 -3.95 13.76 39.42
CA GLN A 87 -4.07 13.06 40.70
C GLN A 87 -2.69 13.12 41.38
N PRO A 88 -2.45 13.97 42.39
CA PRO A 88 -1.15 14.01 43.07
C PRO A 88 -0.88 12.76 43.91
N GLU A 89 -1.88 11.92 44.15
CA GLU A 89 -1.81 10.75 45.04
C GLU A 89 -0.90 9.59 44.59
N ASN A 90 -0.44 9.55 43.33
CA ASN A 90 0.41 8.45 42.85
C ASN A 90 1.90 8.80 42.65
N LEU A 91 2.34 10.02 42.94
CA LEU A 91 3.75 10.40 42.80
C LEU A 91 4.65 9.84 43.93
N HIS A 92 4.07 9.37 45.04
CA HIS A 92 4.81 8.82 46.18
C HIS A 92 5.17 7.32 46.07
N ARG A 93 4.70 6.61 45.04
CA ARG A 93 5.00 5.17 44.84
C ARG A 93 6.09 4.87 43.79
N MET A 94 6.71 5.91 43.23
CA MET A 94 7.79 5.80 42.23
C MET A 94 9.16 6.28 42.77
N VAL A 95 9.36 6.23 44.09
CA VAL A 95 10.67 6.29 44.76
C VAL A 95 10.79 5.08 45.68
#